data_AF-A0A2V9LIN4-F1
#
_entry.id   AF-A0A2V9LIN4-F1
#
_cell.length_a   1.000
_cell.length_b   1.000
_cell.length_c   1.000
_cell.angle_alpha   90.00
_cell.angle_beta   90.00
_cell.angle_gamma   90.00
#
_symmetry.space_group_name_H-M   'P 1'
#
loop_
_entity.id
_entity.type
_entity.pdbx_description
1 polymer ?
#
loop_
_entity_poly.entity_id
_entity_poly.type
_entity_poly.pdbx_seq_one_letter_code
_entity_poly.pdbx_strand_id
1 'polypeptide(L)'
;NGALSAALETYHAYVGTAPQGALGAADQSYPTAEAKYKKALGQFLDITNVKGLDAMLPKSRAETLALYYAGLCQAQLGNHAQAVKTFEQLSGDSHREVASLTRFALAGELVKSGKTAEGVKVYDELAAHPTSTVTRDMALLAKAEALAPSDPARARAVYAQLQKEFSADPRLAMQINQEAASLGK
;
A
#
# COMPACT_ATOMS: atom_id res chain seq x y z
N ASN A 1 -11.74 7.85 17.48
CA ASN A 1 -12.26 6.56 16.98
C ASN A 1 -11.48 5.41 17.59
N GLY A 2 -11.94 4.88 18.73
CA GLY A 2 -11.22 3.81 19.44
C GLY A 2 -11.16 2.48 18.68
N ALA A 3 -12.17 2.19 17.85
CA ALA A 3 -12.21 0.98 17.03
C ALA A 3 -11.10 0.94 15.97
N LEU A 4 -10.84 2.06 15.28
CA LEU A 4 -9.74 2.16 14.31
C LEU A 4 -8.38 2.00 14.99
N SER A 5 -8.18 2.63 16.14
CA SER A 5 -6.95 2.48 16.92
C SER A 5 -6.71 1.01 17.30
N ALA A 6 -7.72 0.31 17.84
CA ALA A 6 -7.62 -1.10 18.21
C ALA A 6 -7.33 -2.02 17.01
N ALA A 7 -7.92 -1.71 15.84
CA ALA A 7 -7.67 -2.45 14.60
C ALA A 7 -6.22 -2.24 14.11
N LEU A 8 -5.71 -1.01 14.20
CA LEU A 8 -4.31 -0.68 13.85
C LEU A 8 -3.31 -1.32 14.81
N GLU A 9 -3.63 -1.38 16.10
CA GLU A 9 -2.81 -2.12 17.08
C GLU A 9 -2.73 -3.60 16.71
N THR A 10 -3.85 -4.21 16.32
CA THR A 10 -3.87 -5.59 15.83
C THR A 10 -3.08 -5.76 14.53
N TYR A 11 -3.18 -4.81 13.60
CA TYR A 11 -2.43 -4.86 12.34
C TYR A 11 -0.91 -4.77 12.55
N HIS A 12 -0.46 -3.90 13.46
CA HIS A 12 0.95 -3.72 13.82
C HIS A 12 1.46 -4.70 14.88
N ALA A 13 0.58 -5.57 15.40
CA ALA A 13 0.93 -6.55 16.40
C ALA A 13 2.07 -7.47 15.95
N TYR A 14 2.84 -7.92 16.94
CA TYR A 14 3.96 -8.82 16.73
C TYR A 14 3.47 -10.20 16.30
N VAL A 15 4.26 -10.85 15.45
CA VAL A 15 4.03 -12.24 15.02
C VAL A 15 5.18 -13.08 15.55
N GLY A 16 4.86 -14.07 16.38
CA GLY A 16 5.83 -14.97 17.00
C GLY A 16 5.75 -14.99 18.52
N THR A 17 6.74 -15.60 19.18
CA THR A 17 6.84 -15.55 20.65
C THR A 17 7.35 -14.19 21.07
N ALA A 18 6.54 -13.41 21.79
CA ALA A 18 6.96 -12.10 22.28
C ALA A 18 8.24 -12.22 23.12
N PRO A 19 9.24 -11.36 22.91
CA PRO A 19 10.47 -11.41 23.71
C PRO A 19 10.14 -11.15 25.18
N GLN A 20 10.66 -12.00 26.07
CA GLN A 20 10.49 -11.85 27.52
C GLN A 20 11.04 -10.49 27.96
N GLY A 21 10.16 -9.62 28.47
CA GLY A 21 10.51 -8.27 28.95
C GLY A 21 10.07 -7.10 28.07
N ALA A 22 9.31 -7.33 27.00
CA ALA A 22 8.73 -6.23 26.22
C ALA A 22 7.62 -5.51 27.01
N LEU A 23 7.91 -4.29 27.47
CA LEU A 23 6.92 -3.35 28.02
C LEU A 23 6.37 -2.50 26.86
N GLY A 24 5.09 -2.69 26.49
CA GLY A 24 4.42 -1.97 25.40
C GLY A 24 3.45 -2.85 24.60
N ALA A 25 3.03 -2.41 23.39
CA ALA A 25 2.08 -3.06 22.46
C ALA A 25 2.42 -4.52 22.01
N ALA A 26 3.39 -5.15 22.67
CA ALA A 26 3.71 -6.58 22.62
C ALA A 26 2.71 -7.47 23.40
N ASP A 27 1.70 -6.90 24.08
CA ASP A 27 0.67 -7.68 24.79
C ASP A 27 -0.22 -8.51 23.84
N GLN A 28 -0.39 -8.04 22.60
CA GLN A 28 -1.01 -8.82 21.53
C GLN A 28 0.07 -9.40 20.63
N SER A 29 0.48 -10.63 20.92
CA SER A 29 1.24 -11.44 19.96
C SER A 29 0.33 -12.40 19.23
N TYR A 30 0.54 -12.54 17.92
CA TYR A 30 -0.18 -13.52 17.11
C TYR A 30 0.73 -14.69 16.75
N PRO A 31 0.19 -15.93 16.71
CA PRO A 31 0.97 -17.11 16.38
C PRO A 31 1.48 -17.08 14.93
N THR A 32 0.72 -16.47 14.02
CA THR A 32 1.09 -16.34 12.60
C THR A 32 0.65 -14.98 12.05
N ALA A 33 1.31 -14.53 10.98
CA ALA A 33 0.91 -13.33 10.25
C ALA A 33 -0.50 -13.47 9.68
N GLU A 34 -0.87 -14.68 9.24
CA GLU A 34 -2.21 -14.97 8.75
C GLU A 34 -3.29 -14.76 9.83
N ALA A 35 -3.08 -15.28 11.05
CA ALA A 35 -4.02 -15.10 12.16
C ALA A 35 -4.18 -13.61 12.52
N LYS A 36 -3.06 -12.87 12.51
CA LYS A 36 -3.05 -11.42 12.71
C LYS A 36 -3.89 -10.70 11.66
N TYR A 37 -3.60 -10.91 10.38
CA TYR A 37 -4.28 -10.21 9.29
C TYR A 37 -5.74 -10.61 9.15
N LYS A 38 -6.12 -11.87 9.45
CA LYS A 38 -7.53 -12.28 9.51
C LYS A 38 -8.30 -11.52 10.58
N LYS A 39 -7.72 -11.37 11.78
CA LYS A 39 -8.37 -10.62 12.86
C LYS A 39 -8.44 -9.12 12.56
N ALA A 40 -7.33 -8.55 12.10
CA ALA A 40 -7.27 -7.14 11.68
C ALA A 40 -8.31 -6.85 10.58
N LEU A 41 -8.40 -7.72 9.57
CA LEU A 41 -9.39 -7.61 8.50
C LEU A 41 -10.83 -7.57 9.06
N GLY A 42 -11.17 -8.47 9.98
CA GLY A 42 -12.48 -8.47 10.62
C GLY A 42 -12.79 -7.16 11.35
N GLN A 43 -11.82 -6.63 12.11
CA GLN A 43 -11.97 -5.36 12.82
C GLN A 43 -12.11 -4.17 11.87
N PHE A 44 -11.33 -4.13 10.78
CA PHE A 44 -11.44 -3.06 9.79
C PHE A 44 -12.79 -3.11 9.06
N LEU A 45 -13.27 -4.29 8.68
CA LEU A 45 -14.58 -4.44 8.04
C LEU A 45 -15.74 -4.04 8.97
N ASP A 46 -15.62 -4.32 10.27
CA ASP A 46 -16.63 -3.92 11.27
C ASP A 46 -16.78 -2.40 11.36
N ILE A 47 -15.66 -1.65 11.32
CA ILE A 47 -15.67 -0.17 11.29
C ILE A 47 -16.46 0.35 10.07
N THR A 48 -16.40 -0.36 8.96
CA THR A 48 -17.01 0.04 7.69
C THR A 48 -18.44 -0.46 7.54
N ASN A 49 -18.89 -1.32 8.46
CA ASN A 49 -20.23 -1.91 8.48
C ASN A 49 -21.24 -0.97 9.15
N VAL A 50 -21.30 0.26 8.64
CA VAL A 50 -22.29 1.25 9.05
C VAL A 50 -23.67 0.86 8.50
N LYS A 51 -24.72 1.01 9.31
CA LYS A 51 -26.10 0.59 8.99
C LYS A 51 -27.07 1.75 9.16
N GLY A 52 -28.23 1.65 8.53
CA GLY A 52 -29.29 2.64 8.66
C GLY A 52 -28.92 3.95 7.99
N LEU A 53 -29.31 5.08 8.60
CA LEU A 53 -29.12 6.41 8.02
C LEU A 53 -27.63 6.76 7.84
N ASP A 54 -26.74 6.24 8.71
CA ASP A 54 -25.30 6.43 8.61
C ASP A 54 -24.70 5.85 7.33
N ALA A 55 -25.29 4.78 6.76
CA ALA A 55 -24.86 4.23 5.47
C ALA A 55 -25.18 5.14 4.27
N MET A 56 -26.04 6.14 4.46
CA MET A 56 -26.37 7.14 3.45
C MET A 56 -25.43 8.35 3.51
N LEU A 57 -24.59 8.46 4.54
CA LEU A 57 -23.60 9.52 4.68
C LEU A 57 -22.34 9.21 3.87
N PRO A 58 -21.61 10.24 3.41
CA PRO A 58 -20.27 10.04 2.86
C PRO A 58 -19.36 9.35 3.87
N LYS A 59 -18.55 8.39 3.41
CA LYS A 59 -17.60 7.68 4.28
C LYS A 59 -16.72 8.68 5.01
N SER A 60 -16.60 8.52 6.32
CA SER A 60 -15.65 9.30 7.10
C SER A 60 -14.21 8.90 6.75
N ARG A 61 -13.25 9.81 6.99
CA ARG A 61 -11.81 9.52 6.82
C ARG A 61 -11.38 8.24 7.58
N ALA A 62 -12.01 7.94 8.71
CA ALA A 62 -11.73 6.74 9.49
C ALA A 62 -12.21 5.46 8.79
N GLU A 63 -13.39 5.48 8.16
CA GLU A 63 -13.92 4.36 7.37
C GLU A 63 -13.10 4.17 6.09
N THR A 64 -12.73 5.24 5.40
CA THR A 64 -11.87 5.18 4.21
C THR A 64 -10.50 4.58 4.56
N LEU A 65 -9.92 4.98 5.69
CA LEU A 65 -8.68 4.37 6.20
C LEU A 65 -8.88 2.90 6.59
N ALA A 66 -9.98 2.56 7.27
CA ALA A 66 -10.27 1.18 7.64
C ALA A 66 -10.39 0.28 6.40
N LEU A 67 -11.10 0.72 5.35
CA LEU A 67 -11.17 -0.01 4.08
C LEU A 67 -9.80 -0.15 3.41
N TYR A 68 -8.94 0.88 3.49
CA TYR A 68 -7.59 0.80 2.95
C TYR A 68 -6.78 -0.30 3.64
N TYR A 69 -6.79 -0.34 4.97
CA TYR A 69 -6.11 -1.39 5.73
C TYR A 69 -6.76 -2.77 5.55
N ALA A 70 -8.08 -2.84 5.35
CA ALA A 70 -8.77 -4.08 4.99
C ALA A 70 -8.24 -4.64 3.65
N GLY A 71 -8.08 -3.78 2.64
CA GLY A 71 -7.47 -4.15 1.35
C GLY A 71 -6.03 -4.66 1.51
N LEU A 72 -5.22 -4.00 2.35
CA LEU A 72 -3.87 -4.47 2.66
C LEU A 72 -3.88 -5.84 3.35
N CYS A 73 -4.78 -6.06 4.31
CA CYS A 73 -4.93 -7.37 4.95
C CYS A 73 -5.34 -8.45 3.95
N GLN A 74 -6.27 -8.15 3.03
CA GLN A 74 -6.66 -9.06 1.97
C GLN A 74 -5.46 -9.44 1.09
N ALA A 75 -4.63 -8.46 0.69
CA ALA A 75 -3.42 -8.70 -0.08
C ALA A 75 -2.41 -9.57 0.69
N GLN A 76 -2.19 -9.30 1.97
CA GLN A 76 -1.30 -10.09 2.83
C GLN A 76 -1.80 -11.53 3.05
N LEU A 77 -3.12 -11.75 2.98
CA LEU A 77 -3.74 -13.07 3.04
C LEU A 77 -3.78 -13.79 1.67
N GLY A 78 -3.16 -13.22 0.63
CA GLY A 78 -3.16 -13.78 -0.72
C GLY A 78 -4.47 -13.58 -1.49
N ASN A 79 -5.43 -12.85 -0.93
CA ASN A 79 -6.72 -12.57 -1.56
C ASN A 79 -6.63 -11.37 -2.53
N HIS A 80 -5.70 -11.43 -3.48
CA HIS A 80 -5.37 -10.31 -4.39
C HIS A 80 -6.60 -9.77 -5.14
N ALA A 81 -7.49 -10.65 -5.60
CA ALA A 81 -8.70 -10.23 -6.31
C ALA A 81 -9.67 -9.42 -5.43
N GLN A 82 -9.76 -9.73 -4.13
CA GLN A 82 -10.56 -8.94 -3.20
C GLN A 82 -9.87 -7.62 -2.86
N ALA A 83 -8.55 -7.65 -2.67
CA ALA A 83 -7.76 -6.45 -2.39
C ALA A 83 -7.91 -5.42 -3.52
N VAL A 84 -7.78 -5.86 -4.79
CA VAL A 84 -7.99 -5.02 -5.97
C VAL A 84 -9.37 -4.37 -5.94
N LYS A 85 -10.44 -5.14 -5.73
CA LYS A 85 -11.81 -4.59 -5.65
C LYS A 85 -11.96 -3.56 -4.53
N THR A 86 -11.43 -3.85 -3.35
CA THR A 86 -11.46 -2.93 -2.19
C THR A 86 -10.74 -1.62 -2.52
N PHE A 87 -9.58 -1.70 -3.16
CA PHE A 87 -8.81 -0.52 -3.55
C PHE A 87 -9.46 0.25 -4.71
N GLU A 88 -10.06 -0.42 -5.69
CA GLU A 88 -10.80 0.24 -6.77
C GLU A 88 -11.95 1.09 -6.21
N GLN A 89 -12.71 0.56 -5.23
CA GLN A 89 -13.78 1.29 -4.57
C GLN A 89 -13.30 2.57 -3.86
N LEU A 90 -12.08 2.55 -3.32
CA LEU A 90 -11.47 3.66 -2.61
C LEU A 90 -10.70 4.63 -3.52
N SER A 91 -10.32 4.20 -4.72
CA SER A 91 -9.54 5.01 -5.66
C SER A 91 -10.27 6.28 -6.12
N GLY A 92 -11.61 6.27 -6.09
CA GLY A 92 -12.48 7.41 -6.39
C GLY A 92 -12.90 8.24 -5.18
N ASP A 93 -12.34 7.99 -3.99
CA ASP A 93 -12.76 8.67 -2.76
C ASP A 93 -12.44 10.17 -2.79
N SER A 94 -13.25 10.97 -2.08
CA SER A 94 -13.11 12.44 -2.04
C SER A 94 -11.84 12.88 -1.32
N HIS A 95 -11.26 12.04 -0.46
CA HIS A 95 -10.01 12.32 0.22
C HIS A 95 -8.80 12.02 -0.67
N ARG A 96 -8.34 13.04 -1.41
CA ARG A 96 -7.25 12.93 -2.40
C ARG A 96 -6.00 12.18 -1.89
N GLU A 97 -5.57 12.42 -0.66
CA GLU A 97 -4.42 11.74 -0.05
C GLU A 97 -4.65 10.22 0.08
N VAL A 98 -5.80 9.84 0.65
CA VAL A 98 -6.17 8.44 0.85
C VAL A 98 -6.43 7.75 -0.49
N ALA A 99 -7.07 8.45 -1.43
CA ALA A 99 -7.28 7.97 -2.79
C ALA A 99 -5.95 7.72 -3.51
N SER A 100 -4.94 8.57 -3.30
CA SER A 100 -3.61 8.41 -3.92
C SER A 100 -2.84 7.23 -3.32
N LEU A 101 -2.85 7.08 -1.99
CA LEU A 101 -2.29 5.89 -1.32
C LEU A 101 -2.96 4.60 -1.78
N THR A 102 -4.29 4.64 -1.89
CA THR A 102 -5.08 3.51 -2.36
C THR A 102 -4.74 3.15 -3.80
N ARG A 103 -4.65 4.15 -4.70
CA ARG A 103 -4.22 3.93 -6.09
C ARG A 103 -2.81 3.34 -6.16
N PHE A 104 -1.90 3.77 -5.30
CA PHE A 104 -0.54 3.22 -5.23
C PHE A 104 -0.56 1.74 -4.80
N ALA A 105 -1.34 1.39 -3.78
CA ALA A 105 -1.53 0.00 -3.36
C ALA A 105 -2.22 -0.86 -4.43
N LEU A 106 -3.24 -0.31 -5.10
CA LEU A 106 -3.92 -0.94 -6.23
C LEU A 106 -2.93 -1.29 -7.35
N ALA A 107 -2.07 -0.33 -7.73
CA ALA A 107 -1.05 -0.54 -8.75
C ALA A 107 -0.12 -1.70 -8.39
N GLY A 108 0.33 -1.77 -7.13
CA GLY A 108 1.17 -2.86 -6.65
C GLY A 108 0.47 -4.23 -6.70
N GLU A 109 -0.80 -4.30 -6.31
CA GLU A 109 -1.57 -5.54 -6.37
C GLU A 109 -1.92 -5.95 -7.82
N LEU A 110 -2.14 -4.99 -8.72
CA LEU A 110 -2.27 -5.27 -10.16
C LEU A 110 -1.00 -5.90 -10.71
N VAL A 111 0.18 -5.37 -10.37
CA VAL A 111 1.47 -5.94 -10.78
C VAL A 111 1.64 -7.36 -10.24
N LYS A 112 1.40 -7.58 -8.94
CA LYS A 112 1.51 -8.92 -8.32
C LYS A 112 0.53 -9.94 -8.89
N SER A 113 -0.65 -9.49 -9.33
CA SER A 113 -1.64 -10.35 -9.99
C SER A 113 -1.39 -10.57 -11.49
N GLY A 114 -0.24 -10.12 -12.02
CA GLY A 114 0.17 -10.31 -13.41
C GLY A 114 -0.34 -9.23 -14.37
N LYS A 115 -1.06 -8.22 -13.87
CA LYS A 115 -1.61 -7.09 -14.62
C LYS A 115 -0.63 -5.91 -14.65
N THR A 116 0.64 -6.16 -14.95
CA THR A 116 1.71 -5.15 -14.88
C THR A 116 1.42 -3.91 -15.71
N ALA A 117 0.84 -4.06 -16.92
CA ALA A 117 0.51 -2.92 -17.77
C ALA A 117 -0.56 -2.00 -17.16
N GLU A 118 -1.55 -2.55 -16.45
CA GLU A 118 -2.56 -1.79 -15.74
C GLU A 118 -1.94 -1.07 -14.53
N GLY A 119 -1.13 -1.77 -13.73
CA GLY A 119 -0.45 -1.16 -12.58
C GLY A 119 0.52 -0.04 -12.97
N VAL A 120 1.29 -0.21 -14.05
CA VAL A 120 2.20 0.82 -14.57
C VAL A 120 1.44 2.08 -14.99
N LYS A 121 0.26 1.96 -15.60
CA LYS A 121 -0.58 3.13 -15.93
C LYS A 121 -0.99 3.90 -14.68
N VAL A 122 -1.39 3.20 -13.62
CA VAL A 122 -1.76 3.84 -12.36
C VAL A 122 -0.55 4.56 -11.73
N TYR A 123 0.65 3.97 -11.78
CA TYR A 123 1.85 4.66 -11.33
C TYR A 123 2.20 5.90 -12.17
N ASP A 124 1.98 5.86 -13.49
CA ASP A 124 2.14 7.03 -14.35
C ASP A 124 1.17 8.16 -13.99
N GLU A 125 -0.10 7.84 -13.71
CA GLU A 125 -1.09 8.82 -13.25
C GLU A 125 -0.70 9.45 -11.90
N LEU A 126 -0.19 8.63 -10.97
CA LEU A 126 0.29 9.11 -9.66
C LEU A 126 1.52 10.00 -9.80
N ALA A 127 2.45 9.65 -10.70
CA ALA A 127 3.63 10.47 -10.99
C ALA A 127 3.27 11.79 -11.67
N ALA A 128 2.19 11.82 -12.48
CA ALA A 128 1.67 13.03 -13.10
C ALA A 128 0.90 13.93 -12.11
N HIS A 129 0.28 13.33 -11.09
CA HIS A 129 -0.50 14.02 -10.07
C HIS A 129 -0.04 13.67 -8.65
N PRO A 130 1.19 14.05 -8.27
CA PRO A 130 1.74 13.71 -6.97
C PRO A 130 0.94 14.37 -5.83
N THR A 131 0.96 13.71 -4.68
CA THR A 131 0.33 14.17 -3.44
C THR A 131 1.34 14.12 -2.29
N SER A 132 0.97 14.72 -1.15
CA SER A 132 1.80 14.67 0.06
C SER A 132 2.05 13.24 0.56
N THR A 133 1.17 12.29 0.23
CA THR A 133 1.27 10.89 0.64
C THR A 133 1.91 9.98 -0.40
N VAL A 134 1.77 10.31 -1.69
CA VAL A 134 2.41 9.58 -2.79
C VAL A 134 3.12 10.61 -3.64
N THR A 135 4.42 10.74 -3.40
CA THR A 135 5.28 11.64 -4.15
C THR A 135 5.60 11.05 -5.52
N ARG A 136 6.10 11.91 -6.40
CA ARG A 136 6.43 11.54 -7.78
C ARG A 136 7.56 10.50 -7.84
N ASP A 137 8.59 10.68 -7.00
CA ASP A 137 9.70 9.73 -6.86
C ASP A 137 9.21 8.35 -6.42
N MET A 138 8.35 8.26 -5.41
CA MET A 138 7.76 7.00 -4.96
C MET A 138 7.00 6.29 -6.09
N ALA A 139 6.17 7.02 -6.83
CA ALA A 139 5.40 6.45 -7.94
C ALA A 139 6.31 5.94 -9.08
N LEU A 140 7.35 6.69 -9.43
CA LEU A 140 8.28 6.29 -10.49
C LEU A 140 9.20 5.14 -10.06
N LEU A 141 9.64 5.09 -8.80
CA LEU A 141 10.40 3.96 -8.27
C LEU A 141 9.58 2.67 -8.36
N ALA A 142 8.35 2.69 -7.83
CA ALA A 142 7.47 1.54 -7.89
C ALA A 142 7.13 1.10 -9.32
N LYS A 143 7.02 2.06 -10.25
CA LYS A 143 6.89 1.76 -11.68
C LYS A 143 8.12 1.04 -12.24
N ALA A 144 9.33 1.49 -11.90
CA ALA A 144 10.56 0.87 -12.36
C ALA A 144 10.69 -0.56 -11.80
N GLU A 145 10.41 -0.75 -10.51
CA GLU A 145 10.36 -2.06 -9.85
C GLU A 145 9.34 -2.99 -10.51
N ALA A 146 8.15 -2.49 -10.84
CA ALA A 146 7.11 -3.26 -11.51
C ALA A 146 7.51 -3.70 -12.94
N LEU A 147 8.27 -2.87 -13.64
CA LEU A 147 8.74 -3.16 -14.99
C LEU A 147 9.94 -4.12 -14.97
N ALA A 148 10.80 -4.07 -13.95
CA ALA A 148 12.05 -4.80 -13.87
C ALA A 148 12.00 -6.28 -14.30
N PRO A 149 11.00 -7.10 -13.89
CA PRO A 149 10.96 -8.51 -14.24
C PRO A 149 10.54 -8.80 -15.68
N SER A 150 9.79 -7.88 -16.30
CA SER A 150 9.15 -8.09 -17.61
C SER A 150 9.75 -7.26 -18.74
N ASP A 151 10.27 -6.07 -18.40
CA ASP A 151 10.87 -5.12 -19.32
C ASP A 151 11.99 -4.32 -18.61
N PRO A 152 13.17 -4.95 -18.42
CA PRO A 152 14.29 -4.31 -17.74
C PRO A 152 14.81 -3.08 -18.51
N ALA A 153 14.63 -3.01 -19.82
CA ALA A 153 15.02 -1.85 -20.63
C ALA A 153 14.18 -0.62 -20.26
N ARG A 154 12.85 -0.77 -20.16
CA ARG A 154 11.98 0.32 -19.69
C ARG A 154 12.23 0.65 -18.23
N ALA A 155 12.48 -0.33 -17.37
CA ALA A 155 12.84 -0.08 -15.96
C ALA A 155 14.10 0.79 -15.85
N ARG A 156 15.17 0.48 -16.60
CA ARG A 156 16.40 1.31 -16.66
C ARG A 156 16.12 2.73 -17.13
N ALA A 157 15.24 2.92 -18.11
CA ALA A 157 14.87 4.27 -18.57
C ALA A 157 14.20 5.09 -17.47
N VAL A 158 13.32 4.48 -16.67
CA VAL A 158 12.67 5.14 -15.52
C VAL A 158 13.68 5.46 -14.43
N TYR A 159 14.58 4.54 -14.07
CA TYR A 159 15.64 4.82 -13.10
C TYR A 159 16.58 5.94 -13.57
N ALA A 160 16.93 6.00 -14.85
CA ALA A 160 17.74 7.09 -15.41
C ALA A 160 17.01 8.44 -15.36
N GLN A 161 15.69 8.47 -15.53
CA GLN A 161 14.88 9.67 -15.33
C GLN A 161 14.93 10.12 -13.87
N LEU A 162 14.70 9.19 -12.94
CA LEU A 162 14.76 9.44 -11.50
C LEU A 162 16.12 10.00 -11.07
N GLN A 163 17.23 9.44 -11.54
CA GLN A 163 18.57 9.95 -11.24
C GLN A 163 18.77 11.39 -11.67
N LYS A 164 18.28 11.75 -12.86
CA LYS A 164 18.42 13.12 -13.37
C LYS A 164 17.60 14.10 -12.52
N GLU A 165 16.37 13.73 -12.22
CA GLU A 165 15.41 14.60 -11.55
C GLU A 165 15.70 14.77 -10.05
N PHE A 166 16.19 13.71 -9.40
CA PHE A 166 16.46 13.67 -7.96
C PHE A 166 17.95 13.60 -7.63
N SER A 167 18.80 14.08 -8.54
CA SER A 167 20.27 14.10 -8.38
C SER A 167 20.75 14.89 -7.15
N ALA A 168 19.94 15.82 -6.67
CA ALA A 168 20.23 16.62 -5.48
C ALA A 168 19.99 15.87 -4.15
N ASP A 169 19.27 14.75 -4.16
CA ASP A 169 19.03 13.93 -2.98
C ASP A 169 20.00 12.73 -2.97
N PRO A 170 21.07 12.76 -2.14
CA PRO A 170 22.08 11.71 -2.13
C PRO A 170 21.55 10.35 -1.65
N ARG A 171 20.50 10.32 -0.80
CA ARG A 171 19.92 9.05 -0.32
C ARG A 171 19.10 8.40 -1.43
N LEU A 172 18.25 9.18 -2.08
CA LEU A 172 17.44 8.71 -3.19
C LEU A 172 18.30 8.30 -4.38
N ALA A 173 19.33 9.09 -4.72
CA ALA A 173 20.29 8.73 -5.78
C ALA A 173 21.02 7.40 -5.49
N MET A 174 21.39 7.15 -4.23
CA MET A 174 22.02 5.89 -3.84
C MET A 174 21.06 4.71 -3.99
N GLN A 175 19.80 4.86 -3.56
CA GLN A 175 18.77 3.83 -3.75
C GLN A 175 18.56 3.51 -5.23
N ILE A 176 18.34 4.52 -6.07
CA ILE A 176 18.12 4.34 -7.50
C ILE A 176 19.30 3.61 -8.15
N ASN A 177 20.54 3.94 -7.76
CA ASN A 177 21.73 3.27 -8.26
C ASN A 177 21.78 1.79 -7.87
N GLN A 178 21.42 1.45 -6.64
CA GLN A 178 21.38 0.05 -6.18
C GLN A 178 20.34 -0.75 -6.96
N GLU A 179 19.14 -0.20 -7.12
CA GLU A 179 18.06 -0.88 -7.84
C GLU A 179 18.37 -1.02 -9.33
N ALA A 180 18.86 0.04 -9.98
CA ALA A 180 19.26 0.00 -11.39
C ALA A 180 20.39 -1.02 -11.65
N ALA A 181 21.33 -1.17 -10.71
CA ALA A 181 22.39 -2.17 -10.80
C ALA A 181 21.87 -3.61 -10.63
N SER A 182 20.76 -3.80 -9.92
CA SER A 182 20.16 -5.12 -9.72
C SER A 182 19.48 -5.69 -10.99
N LEU A 183 19.18 -4.83 -11.98
CA LEU A 183 18.58 -5.22 -13.27
C LEU A 183 19.52 -6.01 -14.21
N GLY A 184 20.71 -6.43 -13.76
CA GLY A 184 21.71 -7.10 -14.59
C GLY A 184 22.24 -6.23 -15.74
N LYS A 185 23.09 -6.78 -16.61
CA LYS A 185 23.50 -6.14 -17.88
C LYS A 185 22.55 -6.58 -18.99
#